data_AF-A0A0C2J8C2-F1
#
_entry.id   AF-A0A0C2J8C2-F1
#
_cell.length_a   1.000
_cell.length_b   1.000
_cell.length_c   1.000
_cell.angle_alpha   90.00
_cell.angle_beta   90.00
_cell.angle_gamma   90.00
#
_symmetry.space_group_name_H-M   'P 1'
#
loop_
_entity.id
_entity.type
_entity.pdbx_description
1 polymer ?
#
loop_
_entity_poly.entity_id
_entity_poly.type
_entity_poly.pdbx_seq_one_letter_code
_entity_poly.pdbx_strand_id
1 'polypeptide(L)'
;MGVIRWRRPDPRYNILSIDDCLKVYAVSSSTYTIWMLSSQRVLEKLSISTGYGRKGSIIAAIIIGVGNVLSCLTFSQLSKIFSRPRYSSDSRHLYIPASYSYQDIIVMFVFGILLYRFILWENFMRILPSDLTSPGAFCRRDGRIKAPDNPIITSTIRRSIQKIGKKYGCHSCGRKASEFIVDHIPPTSLFRNGILGQRVTQYLYPQCALCSHKQSKIF
;
A
#
# COMPACT_ATOMS: atom_id res chain seq x y z
N MET A 1 9.10 24.00 56.08
CA MET A 1 9.64 23.35 54.87
C MET A 1 8.64 22.31 54.40
N GLY A 2 7.97 22.53 53.26
CA GLY A 2 7.01 21.56 52.70
C GLY A 2 7.74 20.45 51.95
N VAL A 3 7.60 19.21 52.38
CA VAL A 3 8.14 18.05 51.66
C VAL A 3 7.32 17.86 50.39
N ILE A 4 7.90 18.14 49.22
CA ILE A 4 7.30 17.83 47.93
C ILE A 4 7.21 16.30 47.82
N ARG A 5 6.01 15.76 48.05
CA ARG A 5 5.73 14.34 47.86
C ARG A 5 5.64 14.07 46.36
N TRP A 6 6.73 13.59 45.77
CA TRP A 6 6.74 13.13 44.39
C TRP A 6 5.76 11.95 44.24
N ARG A 7 4.70 12.14 43.46
CA ARG A 7 3.76 11.06 43.10
C ARG A 7 4.58 9.95 42.41
N ARG A 8 4.37 8.67 42.71
CA ARG A 8 5.00 7.61 41.92
C ARG A 8 4.42 7.61 40.48
N PRO A 9 5.21 7.31 39.44
CA PRO A 9 4.67 7.09 38.09
C PRO A 9 3.59 6.00 38.11
N ASP A 10 2.51 6.19 37.35
CA ASP A 10 1.49 5.16 37.18
C ASP A 10 2.09 4.03 36.32
N PRO A 11 2.19 2.77 36.82
CA PRO A 11 2.81 1.67 36.10
C PRO A 11 2.09 1.31 34.80
N ARG A 12 0.87 1.82 34.58
CA ARG A 12 0.13 1.63 33.32
C ARG A 12 0.69 2.44 32.16
N TYR A 13 1.59 3.40 32.43
CA TYR A 13 2.12 4.29 31.41
C TYR A 13 3.65 4.37 31.42
N ASN A 14 4.20 4.24 30.23
CA ASN A 14 5.55 4.62 29.87
C ASN A 14 5.60 6.14 29.70
N ILE A 15 6.65 6.78 30.24
CA ILE A 15 6.83 8.24 30.16
C ILE A 15 8.02 8.51 29.27
N LEU A 16 7.78 9.15 28.13
CA LEU A 16 8.82 9.50 27.16
C LEU A 16 8.97 11.01 27.04
N SER A 17 10.20 11.46 26.82
CA SER A 17 10.44 12.79 26.27
C SER A 17 9.93 12.85 24.82
N ILE A 18 9.67 14.07 24.30
CA ILE A 18 9.31 14.25 22.88
C ILE A 18 10.40 13.66 21.96
N ASP A 19 11.67 13.89 22.26
CA ASP A 19 12.78 13.39 21.45
C ASP A 19 12.84 11.86 21.42
N ASP A 20 12.62 11.21 22.56
CA ASP A 20 12.57 9.75 22.63
C ASP A 20 11.33 9.22 21.91
N CYS A 21 10.19 9.92 22.00
CA CYS A 21 8.99 9.57 21.24
C CYS A 21 9.22 9.62 19.73
N LEU A 22 9.94 10.62 19.23
CA LEU A 22 10.29 10.74 17.80
C LEU A 22 11.20 9.60 17.34
N LYS A 23 12.20 9.21 18.16
CA LYS A 23 13.06 8.05 17.88
C LYS A 23 12.26 6.75 17.82
N VAL A 24 11.42 6.52 18.82
CA VAL A 24 10.57 5.32 18.88
C VAL A 24 9.60 5.29 17.69
N TYR A 25 9.01 6.44 17.35
CA TYR A 25 8.16 6.58 16.16
C TYR A 25 8.92 6.20 14.87
N ALA A 26 10.11 6.75 14.64
CA ALA A 26 10.89 6.47 13.44
C ALA A 26 11.23 4.97 13.26
N VAL A 27 11.53 4.27 14.35
CA VAL A 27 11.79 2.81 14.29
C VAL A 27 10.49 2.03 14.06
N SER A 28 9.40 2.42 14.71
CA SER A 28 8.08 1.80 14.48
C SER A 28 7.60 1.97 13.04
N SER A 29 7.71 3.17 12.46
CA SER A 29 7.33 3.43 11.07
C SER A 29 8.21 2.65 10.09
N SER A 30 9.51 2.51 10.39
CA SER A 30 10.42 1.66 9.60
C SER A 30 10.00 0.18 9.62
N THR A 31 9.48 -0.31 10.76
CA THR A 31 8.92 -1.67 10.87
C THR A 31 7.74 -1.86 9.92
N TYR A 32 6.82 -0.89 9.87
CA TYR A 32 5.71 -0.92 8.93
C TYR A 32 6.20 -0.98 7.49
N THR A 33 7.17 -0.14 7.11
CA THR A 33 7.73 -0.12 5.75
C THR A 33 8.39 -1.46 5.39
N ILE A 34 9.19 -2.03 6.28
CA ILE A 34 9.84 -3.33 6.08
C ILE A 34 8.80 -4.43 5.89
N TRP A 35 7.75 -4.42 6.71
CA TRP A 35 6.63 -5.35 6.59
C TRP A 35 5.98 -5.26 5.20
N MET A 36 5.60 -4.06 4.76
CA MET A 36 4.94 -3.87 3.46
C MET A 36 5.80 -4.35 2.29
N LEU A 37 7.10 -4.02 2.28
CA LEU A 37 8.04 -4.46 1.23
C LEU A 37 8.25 -5.98 1.24
N SER A 38 8.34 -6.57 2.43
CA SER A 38 8.53 -8.02 2.60
C SER A 38 7.28 -8.77 2.14
N SER A 39 6.09 -8.30 2.52
CA SER A 39 4.83 -8.87 2.07
C SER A 39 4.69 -8.79 0.55
N GLN A 40 5.09 -7.69 -0.09
CA GLN A 40 5.08 -7.57 -1.56
C GLN A 40 5.94 -8.63 -2.24
N ARG A 41 7.15 -8.87 -1.75
CA ARG A 41 8.05 -9.93 -2.28
C ARG A 41 7.47 -11.33 -2.09
N VAL A 42 6.81 -11.58 -0.96
CA VAL A 42 6.14 -12.86 -0.70
C VAL A 42 4.96 -13.04 -1.66
N LEU A 43 4.12 -12.02 -1.84
CA LEU A 43 3.01 -12.06 -2.78
C LEU A 43 3.46 -12.30 -4.22
N GLU A 44 4.56 -11.69 -4.63
CA GLU A 44 5.17 -11.91 -5.96
C GLU A 44 5.60 -13.37 -6.13
N LYS A 45 6.28 -13.96 -5.13
CA LYS A 45 6.66 -15.39 -5.15
C LYS A 45 5.47 -16.34 -5.19
N LEU A 46 4.36 -15.95 -4.57
CA LEU A 46 3.12 -16.72 -4.55
C LEU A 46 2.24 -16.46 -5.78
N SER A 47 2.70 -15.61 -6.72
CA SER A 47 1.92 -15.17 -7.89
C SER A 47 0.56 -14.57 -7.51
N ILE A 48 0.46 -13.98 -6.31
CA ILE A 48 -0.72 -13.27 -5.85
C ILE A 48 -0.58 -11.82 -6.27
N SER A 49 -1.38 -11.42 -7.24
CA SER A 49 -1.27 -10.13 -7.92
C SER A 49 -2.58 -9.38 -7.97
N THR A 50 -2.58 -8.23 -8.65
CA THR A 50 -3.79 -7.46 -8.94
C THR A 50 -4.83 -8.22 -9.76
N GLY A 51 -4.46 -9.31 -10.43
CA GLY A 51 -5.39 -10.19 -11.14
C GLY A 51 -6.41 -10.88 -10.23
N TYR A 52 -6.14 -11.00 -8.92
CA TYR A 52 -7.02 -11.67 -7.95
C TYR A 52 -8.28 -10.85 -7.58
N GLY A 53 -8.40 -9.60 -8.06
CA GLY A 53 -9.59 -8.77 -7.86
C GLY A 53 -9.97 -8.60 -6.38
N ARG A 54 -11.22 -8.97 -6.03
CA ARG A 54 -11.74 -8.83 -4.65
C ARG A 54 -10.93 -9.64 -3.63
N LYS A 55 -10.49 -10.86 -3.97
CA LYS A 55 -9.68 -11.69 -3.07
C LYS A 55 -8.34 -11.02 -2.78
N GLY A 56 -7.71 -10.44 -3.81
CA GLY A 56 -6.50 -9.65 -3.65
C GLY A 56 -6.69 -8.43 -2.74
N SER A 57 -7.83 -7.73 -2.84
CA SER A 57 -8.14 -6.60 -1.96
C SER A 57 -8.25 -7.02 -0.48
N ILE A 58 -8.83 -8.18 -0.19
CA ILE A 58 -8.92 -8.73 1.17
C ILE A 58 -7.53 -9.06 1.70
N ILE A 59 -6.69 -9.73 0.90
CA ILE A 59 -5.30 -10.05 1.27
C ILE A 59 -4.51 -8.77 1.58
N ALA A 60 -4.61 -7.76 0.73
CA ALA A 60 -3.97 -6.46 0.94
C ALA A 60 -4.45 -5.76 2.22
N ALA A 61 -5.76 -5.79 2.52
CA ALA A 61 -6.31 -5.24 3.76
C ALA A 61 -5.75 -5.95 5.00
N ILE A 62 -5.66 -7.28 4.97
CA ILE A 62 -5.06 -8.06 6.06
C ILE A 62 -3.58 -7.67 6.25
N ILE A 63 -2.81 -7.56 5.17
CA ILE A 63 -1.40 -7.13 5.22
C ILE A 63 -1.26 -5.75 5.88
N ILE A 64 -2.10 -4.77 5.51
CA ILE A 64 -2.10 -3.44 6.15
C ILE A 64 -2.37 -3.55 7.64
N GLY A 65 -3.44 -4.26 8.01
CA GLY A 65 -3.87 -4.38 9.39
C GLY A 65 -2.79 -5.03 10.26
N VAL A 66 -2.20 -6.14 9.79
CA VAL A 66 -1.08 -6.80 10.49
C VAL A 66 0.12 -5.86 10.60
N GLY A 67 0.49 -5.16 9.52
CA GLY A 67 1.60 -4.22 9.52
C GLY A 67 1.41 -3.11 10.55
N ASN A 68 0.19 -2.57 10.66
CA ASN A 68 -0.13 -1.53 11.64
C ASN A 68 -0.01 -2.05 13.08
N VAL A 69 -0.55 -3.24 13.35
CA VAL A 69 -0.42 -3.89 14.66
C VAL A 69 1.06 -4.11 15.01
N LEU A 70 1.87 -4.66 14.10
CA LEU A 70 3.29 -4.87 14.34
C LEU A 70 4.02 -3.56 14.63
N SER A 71 3.73 -2.49 13.88
CA SER A 71 4.29 -1.16 14.13
C SER A 71 3.93 -0.64 15.52
N CYS A 72 2.67 -0.74 15.95
CA CYS A 72 2.23 -0.30 17.28
C CYS A 72 2.86 -1.15 18.41
N LEU A 73 3.00 -2.46 18.20
CA LEU A 73 3.68 -3.33 19.16
C LEU A 73 5.16 -2.97 19.28
N THR A 74 5.85 -2.73 18.17
CA THR A 74 7.25 -2.24 18.19
C THR A 74 7.35 -0.91 18.93
N PHE A 75 6.45 0.03 18.65
CA PHE A 75 6.39 1.32 19.35
C PHE A 75 6.25 1.12 20.87
N SER A 76 5.34 0.25 21.31
CA SER A 76 5.16 -0.03 22.75
C SER A 76 6.38 -0.70 23.38
N GLN A 77 6.99 -1.69 22.74
CA GLN A 77 8.19 -2.35 23.29
C GLN A 77 9.37 -1.39 23.41
N LEU A 78 9.62 -0.57 22.38
CA LEU A 78 10.65 0.44 22.43
C LEU A 78 10.33 1.52 23.46
N SER A 79 9.06 1.91 23.63
CA SER A 79 8.68 2.89 24.65
C SER A 79 9.06 2.45 26.06
N LYS A 80 9.05 1.14 26.36
CA LYS A 80 9.52 0.60 27.64
C LYS A 80 11.03 0.78 27.82
N ILE A 81 11.81 0.55 26.76
CA ILE A 81 13.27 0.68 26.78
C ILE A 81 13.68 2.14 26.96
N PHE A 82 13.01 3.06 26.28
CA PHE A 82 13.31 4.49 26.34
C PHE A 82 12.66 5.22 27.52
N SER A 83 11.75 4.56 28.25
CA SER A 83 11.15 5.14 29.46
C SER A 83 12.20 5.37 30.51
N ARG A 84 12.39 6.64 30.91
CA ARG A 84 13.33 7.00 31.97
C ARG A 84 12.60 7.09 33.31
N PRO A 85 13.16 6.50 34.40
CA PRO A 85 12.67 6.79 35.74
C PRO A 85 12.84 8.30 36.02
N ARG A 86 11.79 8.92 36.58
CA ARG A 86 11.68 10.37 36.81
C ARG A 86 12.95 10.98 37.43
N TYR A 87 13.46 12.04 36.82
CA TYR A 87 14.26 13.05 37.54
C TYR A 87 14.17 14.47 36.95
N SER A 88 13.49 14.68 35.83
CA SER A 88 13.47 15.99 35.14
C SER A 88 12.18 16.76 35.43
N SER A 89 12.34 18.05 35.75
CA SER A 89 11.26 19.04 35.91
C SER A 89 10.73 19.58 34.57
N ASP A 90 11.19 19.05 33.43
CA ASP A 90 10.77 19.53 32.10
C ASP A 90 9.33 19.06 31.79
N SER A 91 8.49 19.96 31.28
CA SER A 91 7.06 19.77 31.09
C SER A 91 6.69 19.03 29.79
N ARG A 92 7.66 18.51 29.04
CA ARG A 92 7.47 17.94 27.69
C ARG A 92 7.54 16.42 27.70
N HIS A 93 6.57 15.79 28.35
CA HIS A 93 6.46 14.34 28.44
C HIS A 93 5.15 13.81 27.86
N LEU A 94 5.24 12.66 27.20
CA LEU A 94 4.11 11.91 26.66
C LEU A 94 3.90 10.64 27.47
N TYR A 95 2.64 10.32 27.75
CA TYR A 95 2.21 9.12 28.45
C TYR A 95 1.74 8.08 27.45
N ILE A 96 2.45 6.97 27.39
CA ILE A 96 2.22 5.90 26.41
C ILE A 96 1.75 4.66 27.15
N PRO A 97 0.66 4.00 26.76
CA PRO A 97 0.20 2.77 27.41
C PRO A 97 1.31 1.70 27.46
N ALA A 98 1.57 1.16 28.64
CA ALA A 98 2.62 0.15 28.86
C ALA A 98 2.23 -1.23 28.32
N SER A 99 0.94 -1.48 28.13
CA SER A 99 0.38 -2.69 27.55
C SER A 99 -0.86 -2.39 26.74
N TYR A 100 -1.21 -3.31 25.85
CA TYR A 100 -2.41 -3.26 25.04
C TYR A 100 -3.26 -4.49 25.32
N SER A 101 -4.57 -4.27 25.44
CA SER A 101 -5.55 -5.33 25.50
C SER A 101 -5.79 -5.95 24.11
N TYR A 102 -6.50 -7.07 24.07
CA TYR A 102 -6.94 -7.65 22.79
C TYR A 102 -7.86 -6.71 21.99
N GLN A 103 -8.68 -5.92 22.69
CA GLN A 103 -9.55 -4.92 22.05
C GLN A 103 -8.73 -3.83 21.38
N ASP A 104 -7.66 -3.36 22.02
CA ASP A 104 -6.75 -2.37 21.43
C ASP A 104 -6.10 -2.90 20.14
N ILE A 105 -5.69 -4.18 20.13
CA ILE A 105 -5.13 -4.83 18.93
C ILE A 105 -6.14 -4.84 17.78
N ILE A 106 -7.40 -5.21 18.05
CA ILE A 106 -8.46 -5.17 17.04
C ILE A 106 -8.67 -3.75 16.53
N VAL A 107 -8.74 -2.76 17.43
CA VAL A 107 -8.93 -1.36 17.06
C VAL A 107 -7.76 -0.88 16.19
N MET A 108 -6.51 -1.19 16.56
CA MET A 108 -5.33 -0.87 15.75
C MET A 108 -5.38 -1.52 14.37
N PHE A 109 -5.75 -2.80 14.29
CA PHE A 109 -5.86 -3.51 13.03
C PHE A 109 -6.89 -2.85 12.10
N VAL A 110 -8.11 -2.63 12.60
CA VAL A 110 -9.21 -2.03 11.83
C VAL A 110 -8.89 -0.58 11.48
N PHE A 111 -8.38 0.20 12.43
CA PHE A 111 -8.03 1.59 12.21
C PHE A 111 -6.94 1.73 11.15
N GLY A 112 -5.93 0.86 11.13
CA GLY A 112 -4.90 0.86 10.07
C GLY A 112 -5.50 0.64 8.68
N ILE A 113 -6.46 -0.28 8.54
CA ILE A 113 -7.16 -0.54 7.27
C ILE A 113 -7.99 0.68 6.84
N LEU A 114 -8.75 1.25 7.77
CA LEU A 114 -9.58 2.43 7.50
C LEU A 114 -8.71 3.63 7.14
N LEU A 115 -7.63 3.88 7.89
CA LEU A 115 -6.70 4.97 7.64
C LEU A 115 -6.10 4.88 6.25
N TYR A 116 -5.62 3.69 5.85
CA TYR A 116 -5.12 3.46 4.50
C TYR A 116 -6.19 3.78 3.44
N ARG A 117 -7.42 3.30 3.65
CA ARG A 117 -8.52 3.50 2.71
C ARG A 117 -8.94 4.96 2.58
N PHE A 118 -9.01 5.69 3.69
CA PHE A 118 -9.52 7.06 3.74
C PHE A 118 -8.46 8.12 3.44
N ILE A 119 -7.26 8.02 4.03
CA ILE A 119 -6.21 9.04 3.84
C ILE A 119 -5.60 8.96 2.45
N LEU A 120 -5.26 7.76 2.01
CA LEU A 120 -4.60 7.62 0.71
C LEU A 120 -5.62 7.67 -0.45
N TRP A 121 -6.93 7.56 -0.15
CA TRP A 121 -7.99 7.38 -1.14
C TRP A 121 -7.69 6.21 -2.11
N GLU A 122 -6.83 5.28 -1.69
CA GLU A 122 -6.26 4.31 -2.59
C GLU A 122 -7.08 3.03 -2.64
N ASN A 123 -6.93 2.33 -3.77
CA ASN A 123 -7.37 0.96 -3.87
C ASN A 123 -6.36 0.06 -3.14
N PHE A 124 -6.84 -0.85 -2.31
CA PHE A 124 -5.99 -1.85 -1.62
C PHE A 124 -5.10 -2.63 -2.61
N MET A 125 -5.55 -2.74 -3.86
CA MET A 125 -4.80 -3.34 -4.97
C MET A 125 -3.42 -2.72 -5.21
N ARG A 126 -3.15 -1.49 -4.72
CA ARG A 126 -1.82 -0.87 -4.83
C ARG A 126 -0.74 -1.56 -4.00
N ILE A 127 -1.12 -2.37 -3.03
CA ILE A 127 -0.17 -3.16 -2.23
C ILE A 127 0.24 -4.41 -2.98
N LEU A 128 -0.63 -4.95 -3.82
CA LEU A 128 -0.34 -6.18 -4.55
C LEU A 128 0.67 -5.89 -5.68
N PRO A 129 1.53 -6.86 -6.03
CA PRO A 129 2.31 -6.77 -7.24
C PRO A 129 1.38 -6.71 -8.45
N SER A 130 1.72 -5.85 -9.42
CA SER A 130 0.96 -5.75 -10.66
C SER A 130 1.16 -6.98 -11.52
N ASP A 131 0.06 -7.56 -11.97
CA ASP A 131 0.07 -8.55 -13.04
C ASP A 131 -0.01 -7.85 -14.40
N LEU A 132 0.83 -8.30 -15.33
CA LEU A 132 0.94 -7.73 -16.67
C LEU A 132 -0.14 -8.26 -17.62
N THR A 133 -0.94 -9.24 -17.19
CA THR A 133 -2.06 -9.82 -17.96
C THR A 133 -3.43 -9.27 -17.54
N SER A 134 -3.46 -8.52 -16.44
CA SER A 134 -4.67 -7.95 -15.85
C SER A 134 -4.49 -6.46 -15.52
N PRO A 135 -5.53 -5.74 -15.09
CA PRO A 135 -5.37 -4.35 -14.70
C PRO A 135 -4.38 -4.23 -13.53
N GLY A 136 -3.25 -3.56 -13.79
CA GLY A 136 -2.22 -3.35 -12.78
C GLY A 136 -2.66 -2.52 -11.57
N ALA A 137 -1.79 -2.45 -10.56
CA ALA A 137 -2.02 -1.81 -9.26
C ALA A 137 -2.45 -0.34 -9.36
N PHE A 138 -2.00 0.35 -10.41
CA PHE A 138 -2.23 1.77 -10.65
C PHE A 138 -3.31 2.02 -11.72
N CYS A 139 -4.06 0.99 -12.11
CA CYS A 139 -5.18 1.18 -13.03
C CYS A 139 -6.27 2.05 -12.41
N ARG A 140 -6.89 2.89 -13.25
CA ARG A 140 -7.95 3.81 -12.84
C ARG A 140 -9.19 3.54 -13.68
N ARG A 141 -10.35 3.38 -13.04
CA ARG A 141 -11.61 3.07 -13.74
C ARG A 141 -12.07 4.20 -14.66
N ASP A 142 -11.76 5.44 -14.28
CA ASP A 142 -11.97 6.67 -15.03
C ASP A 142 -10.87 6.93 -16.08
N GLY A 143 -9.79 6.16 -16.05
CA GLY A 143 -8.66 6.23 -16.98
C GLY A 143 -8.57 5.06 -17.95
N ARG A 144 -9.70 4.38 -18.25
CA ARG A 144 -9.75 3.26 -19.19
C ARG A 144 -10.56 3.64 -20.43
N ILE A 145 -10.13 3.16 -21.59
CA ILE A 145 -10.87 3.31 -22.85
C ILE A 145 -11.33 1.91 -23.27
N LYS A 146 -12.60 1.72 -23.64
CA LYS A 146 -13.04 0.43 -24.18
C LYS A 146 -12.30 0.17 -25.50
N ALA A 147 -11.71 -1.01 -25.65
CA ALA A 147 -11.03 -1.36 -26.88
C ALA A 147 -12.04 -1.41 -28.04
N PRO A 148 -11.70 -0.85 -29.22
CA PRO A 148 -12.53 -1.00 -30.41
C PRO A 148 -12.57 -2.46 -30.88
N ASP A 149 -13.63 -2.84 -31.59
CA ASP A 149 -13.77 -4.20 -32.15
C ASP A 149 -12.68 -4.49 -33.21
N ASN A 150 -12.17 -3.44 -33.86
CA ASN A 150 -11.02 -3.50 -34.74
C ASN A 150 -9.72 -3.25 -33.93
N PRO A 151 -8.68 -4.10 -34.05
CA PRO A 151 -7.42 -3.97 -33.31
C PRO A 151 -6.60 -2.73 -33.68
N ILE A 152 -6.98 -2.00 -34.75
CA ILE A 152 -6.26 -0.83 -35.22
C ILE A 152 -6.39 0.31 -34.19
N ILE A 153 -5.25 0.70 -33.61
CA ILE A 153 -5.15 1.85 -32.72
C ILE A 153 -5.11 3.13 -33.54
N THR A 154 -6.19 3.90 -33.50
CA THR A 154 -6.28 5.20 -34.15
C THR A 154 -5.44 6.26 -33.44
N SER A 155 -5.08 7.33 -34.17
CA SER A 155 -4.38 8.50 -33.60
C SER A 155 -5.16 9.16 -32.46
N THR A 156 -6.50 9.15 -32.53
CA THR A 156 -7.39 9.63 -31.46
C THR A 156 -7.25 8.81 -30.19
N ILE A 157 -7.27 7.48 -30.29
CA ILE A 157 -7.06 6.58 -29.14
C ILE A 157 -5.67 6.82 -28.54
N ARG A 158 -4.64 6.88 -29.39
CA ARG A 158 -3.27 7.15 -28.94
C ARG A 158 -3.18 8.46 -28.17
N ARG A 159 -3.76 9.54 -28.69
CA ARG A 159 -3.79 10.86 -28.04
C ARG A 159 -4.54 10.81 -26.69
N SER A 160 -5.66 10.10 -26.61
CA SER A 160 -6.40 9.91 -25.37
C SER A 160 -5.58 9.13 -24.33
N ILE A 161 -4.91 8.05 -24.74
CA ILE A 161 -4.01 7.29 -23.85
C ILE A 161 -2.85 8.14 -23.37
N GLN A 162 -2.25 8.99 -24.22
CA GLN A 162 -1.23 9.94 -23.76
C GLN A 162 -1.78 10.89 -22.70
N LYS A 163 -2.99 11.45 -22.88
CA LYS A 163 -3.61 12.33 -21.89
C LYS A 163 -3.85 11.61 -20.56
N ILE A 164 -4.39 10.39 -20.62
CA ILE A 164 -4.62 9.55 -19.43
C ILE A 164 -3.29 9.22 -18.74
N GLY A 165 -2.27 8.79 -19.47
CA GLY A 165 -0.94 8.48 -18.94
C GLY A 165 -0.26 9.70 -18.33
N LYS A 166 -0.36 10.88 -18.95
CA LYS A 166 0.13 12.13 -18.35
C LYS A 166 -0.60 12.46 -17.04
N LYS A 167 -1.92 12.23 -16.98
CA LYS A 167 -2.73 12.47 -15.77
C LYS A 167 -2.47 11.46 -14.65
N TYR A 168 -2.43 10.17 -14.95
CA TYR A 168 -2.43 9.09 -13.94
C TYR A 168 -1.14 8.26 -13.88
N GLY A 169 -0.32 8.26 -14.93
CA GLY A 169 0.88 7.44 -15.04
C GLY A 169 0.59 6.07 -15.66
N CYS A 170 1.61 5.21 -15.65
CA CYS A 170 1.52 3.83 -16.12
C CYS A 170 0.54 3.03 -15.25
N HIS A 171 -0.39 2.29 -15.86
CA HIS A 171 -1.36 1.50 -15.09
C HIS A 171 -0.73 0.33 -14.32
N SER A 172 0.44 -0.18 -14.75
CA SER A 172 1.14 -1.26 -14.05
C SER A 172 2.02 -0.75 -12.90
N CYS A 173 2.72 0.38 -13.03
CA CYS A 173 3.72 0.81 -12.03
C CYS A 173 3.57 2.25 -11.54
N GLY A 174 2.58 2.99 -12.01
CA GLY A 174 2.33 4.39 -11.62
C GLY A 174 3.32 5.41 -12.19
N ARG A 175 4.45 4.97 -12.78
CA ARG A 175 5.49 5.86 -13.31
C ARG A 175 4.95 6.83 -14.36
N LYS A 176 5.37 8.10 -14.27
CA LYS A 176 5.20 9.12 -15.31
C LYS A 176 6.26 8.94 -16.40
N ALA A 177 5.85 9.07 -17.65
CA ALA A 177 6.73 8.95 -18.82
C ALA A 177 6.40 10.07 -19.81
N SER A 178 7.36 10.39 -20.68
CA SER A 178 7.15 11.30 -21.82
C SER A 178 6.11 10.75 -22.79
N GLU A 179 6.14 9.43 -23.00
CA GLU A 179 5.22 8.71 -23.88
C GLU A 179 4.73 7.42 -23.22
N PHE A 180 3.47 7.07 -23.53
CA PHE A 180 2.82 5.84 -23.12
C PHE A 180 2.46 4.94 -24.31
N ILE A 181 2.63 3.64 -24.13
CA ILE A 181 2.18 2.61 -25.07
C ILE A 181 0.74 2.24 -24.70
N VAL A 182 -0.06 1.94 -25.73
CA VAL A 182 -1.43 1.46 -25.55
C VAL A 182 -1.37 -0.02 -25.21
N ASP A 183 -1.68 -0.37 -23.97
CA ASP A 183 -1.76 -1.75 -23.52
C ASP A 183 -3.20 -2.26 -23.55
N HIS A 184 -3.40 -3.47 -24.08
CA HIS A 184 -4.70 -4.13 -24.13
C HIS A 184 -4.83 -5.07 -22.94
N ILE A 185 -5.82 -4.80 -22.08
CA ILE A 185 -6.09 -5.62 -20.92
C ILE A 185 -7.50 -6.23 -21.01
N PRO A 186 -7.63 -7.57 -20.98
CA PRO A 186 -6.53 -8.52 -20.98
C PRO A 186 -5.83 -8.62 -22.36
N PRO A 187 -4.58 -9.12 -22.46
CA PRO A 187 -3.79 -9.16 -23.70
C PRO A 187 -4.46 -9.92 -24.84
N THR A 188 -4.41 -9.36 -26.06
CA THR A 188 -5.09 -9.92 -27.23
C THR A 188 -4.60 -11.32 -27.61
N SER A 189 -3.32 -11.63 -27.39
CA SER A 189 -2.73 -12.96 -27.65
C SER A 189 -3.44 -14.08 -26.88
N LEU A 190 -3.93 -13.80 -25.67
CA LEU A 190 -4.66 -14.76 -24.84
C LEU A 190 -6.06 -15.09 -25.37
N PHE A 191 -6.64 -14.25 -26.22
CA PHE A 191 -8.05 -14.37 -26.65
C PHE A 191 -8.25 -14.51 -28.16
N ARG A 192 -7.35 -13.96 -28.99
CA ARG A 192 -7.41 -14.17 -30.46
C ARG A 192 -6.96 -15.56 -30.90
N ASN A 193 -6.07 -16.20 -30.14
CA ASN A 193 -5.46 -17.48 -30.51
C ASN A 193 -5.89 -18.67 -29.62
N GLY A 194 -6.95 -18.50 -28.83
CA GLY A 194 -7.64 -19.62 -28.16
C GLY A 194 -7.04 -20.11 -26.85
N ILE A 195 -7.81 -19.92 -25.77
CA ILE A 195 -7.96 -20.87 -24.64
C ILE A 195 -9.44 -20.92 -24.21
N LEU A 196 -10.17 -19.81 -24.29
CA LEU A 196 -11.53 -19.68 -23.72
C LEU A 196 -12.67 -19.44 -24.71
N GLY A 197 -12.41 -19.22 -26.01
CA GLY A 197 -13.44 -19.01 -27.04
C GLY A 197 -14.43 -17.85 -26.81
N GLN A 198 -14.30 -17.13 -25.69
CA GLN A 198 -15.22 -16.08 -25.26
C GLN A 198 -14.71 -14.71 -25.70
N ARG A 199 -15.63 -13.90 -26.26
CA ARG A 199 -15.42 -12.46 -26.44
C ARG A 199 -15.36 -11.78 -25.08
N VAL A 200 -14.16 -11.55 -24.57
CA VAL A 200 -13.94 -10.71 -23.39
C VAL A 200 -13.88 -9.24 -23.80
N THR A 201 -14.49 -8.37 -22.99
CA THR A 201 -14.35 -6.92 -23.19
C THR A 201 -12.93 -6.52 -22.80
N GLN A 202 -12.16 -6.07 -23.79
CA GLN A 202 -10.83 -5.50 -23.58
C GLN A 202 -10.93 -4.00 -23.27
N TYR A 203 -10.02 -3.53 -22.44
CA TYR A 203 -9.83 -2.12 -22.14
C TYR A 203 -8.39 -1.72 -22.43
N LEU A 204 -8.22 -0.47 -22.87
CA LEU A 204 -6.93 0.13 -23.17
C LEU A 204 -6.46 0.97 -21.99
N TYR A 205 -5.20 0.79 -21.62
CA TYR A 205 -4.54 1.52 -20.55
C TYR A 205 -3.19 2.10 -21.00
N PRO A 206 -2.74 3.21 -20.38
CA PRO A 206 -1.40 3.74 -20.61
C PRO A 206 -0.34 2.88 -19.91
N GLN A 207 0.63 2.37 -20.65
CA GLN A 207 1.74 1.59 -20.09
C GLN A 207 3.09 2.21 -20.48
N CYS A 208 4.07 2.22 -19.57
CA CYS A 208 5.41 2.72 -19.89
C CYS A 208 6.23 1.67 -20.65
N ALA A 209 7.23 2.11 -21.41
CA ALA A 209 8.10 1.23 -22.21
C ALA A 209 8.74 0.10 -21.39
N LEU A 210 9.16 0.37 -20.15
CA LEU A 210 9.73 -0.65 -19.26
C LEU A 210 8.74 -1.76 -18.90
N CYS A 211 7.49 -1.41 -18.59
CA CYS A 211 6.45 -2.41 -18.27
C CYS A 211 6.00 -3.17 -19.52
N SER A 212 5.85 -2.48 -20.65
CA SER A 212 5.52 -3.10 -21.93
C SER A 212 6.60 -4.11 -22.37
N HIS A 213 7.88 -3.76 -22.24
CA HIS A 213 8.99 -4.68 -22.50
C HIS A 213 9.04 -5.88 -21.56
N LYS A 214 8.62 -5.73 -20.29
CA LYS A 214 8.47 -6.86 -19.38
C LYS A 214 7.31 -7.78 -19.80
N GLN A 215 6.19 -7.19 -20.22
CA GLN A 215 5.01 -7.93 -20.68
C GLN A 215 5.31 -8.73 -21.95
N SER A 216 6.10 -8.17 -22.88
CA SER A 216 6.51 -8.85 -24.11
C SER A 216 7.49 -10.02 -23.91
N LYS A 217 7.93 -10.30 -22.68
CA LYS A 217 8.70 -11.51 -22.35
C LYS A 217 7.83 -12.64 -21.82
N ILE A 218 6.57 -12.35 -21.50
CA ILE A 218 5.59 -13.31 -20.99
C ILE A 218 4.81 -13.95 -22.14
N PHE A 219 4.66 -13.23 -23.25
CA PHE A 219 3.96 -13.64 -24.47
C PHE A 219 4.95 -13.69 -25.64
#